data_AF-A0A9D5IVE8-F1
#
_entry.id   AF-A0A9D5IVE8-F1
#
_cell.length_a   1.000
_cell.length_b   1.000
_cell.length_c   1.000
_cell.angle_alpha   90.00
_cell.angle_beta   90.00
_cell.angle_gamma   90.00
#
_symmetry.space_group_name_H-M   'P 1'
#
loop_
_entity.id
_entity.type
_entity.pdbx_description
1 polymer ?
#
loop_
_entity_poly.entity_id
_entity_poly.type
_entity_poly.pdbx_seq_one_letter_code
_entity_poly.pdbx_strand_id
1 'polypeptide(L)'
;MNDTNKTKYLPFQAVNEFMREDYRLSILHEVFNHLDKCTAIQKQLINRLVAKGVQIAGFRNSSLAPLPIKIKNSVSLFENSSEFAATIIECWSNLHPELKKALDETLTEKGWQPLAYDLDRSLLPGFMIDWPKKDTFELLIKTLRDTHPNLLESEDNISLMAVWVGNRLPYNLYNEEEATL
;
A
#
# COMPACT_ATOMS: atom_id res chain seq x y z
N MET A 1 -33.46 13.97 -10.56
CA MET A 1 -32.06 14.13 -11.01
C MET A 1 -31.21 13.47 -9.96
N ASN A 2 -30.59 12.34 -10.31
CA ASN A 2 -29.95 11.44 -9.34
C ASN A 2 -28.80 12.11 -8.62
N ASP A 3 -28.81 12.00 -7.30
CA ASP A 3 -27.72 12.42 -6.42
C ASP A 3 -26.40 11.88 -6.96
N THR A 4 -25.47 12.80 -7.16
CA THR A 4 -24.11 12.52 -7.62
C THR A 4 -23.46 11.65 -6.55
N ASN A 5 -23.29 10.37 -6.84
CA ASN A 5 -22.67 9.40 -5.94
C ASN A 5 -21.22 9.85 -5.71
N LYS A 6 -20.97 10.63 -4.66
CA LYS A 6 -19.64 11.15 -4.32
C LYS A 6 -18.78 9.97 -3.89
N THR A 7 -17.85 9.55 -4.74
CA THR A 7 -16.84 8.55 -4.38
C THR A 7 -16.11 9.03 -3.14
N LYS A 8 -16.24 8.28 -2.04
CA LYS A 8 -15.55 8.54 -0.79
C LYS A 8 -14.17 7.91 -0.84
N TYR A 9 -13.17 8.65 -0.40
CA TYR A 9 -11.79 8.19 -0.33
C TYR A 9 -11.30 8.21 1.12
N LEU A 10 -10.58 7.16 1.51
CA LEU A 10 -9.78 7.12 2.74
C LEU A 10 -8.34 7.54 2.42
N PRO A 11 -7.66 8.27 3.32
CA PRO A 11 -6.24 8.57 3.15
C PRO A 11 -5.42 7.27 3.09
N PHE A 12 -4.25 7.30 2.46
CA PHE A 12 -3.46 6.08 2.25
C PHE A 12 -2.95 5.46 3.55
N GLN A 13 -2.78 6.24 4.62
CA GLN A 13 -2.45 5.69 5.92
C GLN A 13 -3.57 4.81 6.52
N ALA A 14 -4.80 4.84 5.97
CA ALA A 14 -5.89 3.99 6.45
C ALA A 14 -5.65 2.49 6.17
N VAL A 15 -4.71 2.14 5.29
CA VAL A 15 -4.29 0.75 5.10
C VAL A 15 -3.73 0.12 6.39
N ASN A 16 -3.23 0.95 7.31
CA ASN A 16 -2.67 0.47 8.56
C ASN A 16 -3.71 -0.30 9.40
N GLU A 17 -4.99 0.05 9.33
CA GLU A 17 -6.08 -0.70 10.01
C GLU A 17 -6.15 -2.18 9.55
N PHE A 18 -5.60 -2.50 8.38
CA PHE A 18 -5.60 -3.85 7.80
C PHE A 18 -4.20 -4.47 7.73
N MET A 19 -3.16 -3.78 8.22
CA MET A 19 -1.78 -4.25 8.19
C MET A 19 -1.26 -4.50 9.59
N ARG A 20 -0.67 -5.67 9.83
CA ARG A 20 0.04 -5.97 11.08
C ARG A 20 1.29 -5.08 11.23
N GLU A 21 1.64 -4.74 12.47
CA GLU A 21 2.76 -3.85 12.78
C GLU A 21 4.12 -4.38 12.27
N ASP A 22 4.36 -5.68 12.41
CA ASP A 22 5.57 -6.36 11.93
C ASP A 22 5.70 -6.27 10.41
N TYR A 23 4.58 -6.39 9.69
CA TYR A 23 4.55 -6.28 8.25
C TYR A 23 4.74 -4.82 7.76
N ARG A 24 4.20 -3.83 8.47
CA ARG A 24 4.52 -2.40 8.18
C ARG A 24 6.03 -2.15 8.27
N LEU A 25 6.66 -2.72 9.30
CA LEU A 25 8.11 -2.62 9.48
C LEU A 25 8.88 -3.35 8.36
N SER A 26 8.43 -4.53 7.91
CA SER A 26 9.07 -5.25 6.80
C SER A 26 9.03 -4.49 5.48
N ILE A 27 7.89 -3.86 5.15
CA ILE A 27 7.74 -2.98 3.96
C ILE A 27 8.74 -1.83 4.02
N LEU A 28 8.84 -1.16 5.17
CA LEU A 28 9.81 -0.08 5.35
C LEU A 28 11.24 -0.60 5.20
N HIS A 29 11.58 -1.74 5.81
CA HIS A 29 12.90 -2.36 5.64
C HIS A 29 13.23 -2.61 4.17
N GLU A 30 12.31 -3.19 3.42
CA GLU A 30 12.52 -3.51 2.02
C GLU A 30 12.75 -2.25 1.17
N VAL A 31 11.88 -1.24 1.30
CA VAL A 31 11.99 0.02 0.56
C VAL A 31 13.26 0.77 0.91
N PHE A 32 13.61 0.89 2.18
CA PHE A 32 14.81 1.61 2.60
C PHE A 32 16.11 0.90 2.21
N ASN A 33 16.12 -0.43 2.15
CA ASN A 33 17.27 -1.20 1.66
C ASN A 33 17.44 -1.13 0.13
N HIS A 34 16.35 -0.87 -0.60
CA HIS A 34 16.34 -0.79 -2.06
C HIS A 34 15.98 0.60 -2.58
N LEU A 35 16.30 1.64 -1.81
CA LEU A 35 15.93 3.02 -2.11
C LEU A 35 16.56 3.53 -3.43
N ASP A 36 17.65 2.91 -3.87
CA ASP A 36 18.31 3.13 -5.16
C ASP A 36 17.52 2.56 -6.35
N LYS A 37 16.62 1.60 -6.12
CA LYS A 37 15.71 1.05 -7.14
C LYS A 37 14.40 1.83 -7.25
N CYS A 38 14.04 2.66 -6.27
CA CYS A 38 12.92 3.60 -6.41
C CYS A 38 13.21 4.65 -7.51
N THR A 39 12.17 5.30 -8.03
CA THR A 39 12.38 6.44 -8.95
C THR A 39 13.08 7.60 -8.24
N ALA A 40 13.76 8.47 -9.00
CA ALA A 40 14.43 9.65 -8.42
C ALA A 40 13.47 10.55 -7.63
N ILE A 41 12.24 10.70 -8.12
CA ILE A 41 11.17 11.47 -7.47
C ILE A 41 10.77 10.82 -6.14
N GLN A 42 10.49 9.52 -6.13
CA GLN A 42 10.14 8.77 -4.92
C GLN A 42 11.26 8.85 -3.88
N LYS A 43 12.51 8.63 -4.29
CA LYS A 43 13.68 8.73 -3.40
C LYS A 43 13.82 10.12 -2.79
N GLN A 44 13.66 11.18 -3.59
CA GLN A 44 13.71 12.55 -3.09
C GLN A 44 12.57 12.82 -2.10
N LEU A 45 11.36 12.37 -2.44
CA LEU A 45 10.17 12.56 -1.62
C LEU A 45 10.27 11.85 -0.27
N ILE A 46 10.67 10.57 -0.26
CA ILE A 46 10.92 9.79 0.96
C ILE A 46 11.93 10.51 1.85
N ASN A 47 13.08 10.92 1.31
CA ASN A 47 14.11 11.59 2.11
C ASN A 47 13.63 12.95 2.68
N ARG A 48 12.88 13.72 1.90
CA ARG A 48 12.27 14.98 2.35
C ARG A 48 11.27 14.75 3.48
N LEU A 49 10.40 13.76 3.34
CA LEU A 49 9.37 13.44 4.33
C LEU A 49 10.00 12.91 5.61
N VAL A 50 11.02 12.06 5.54
CA VAL A 50 11.79 11.61 6.71
C VAL A 50 12.46 12.79 7.43
N ALA A 51 13.14 13.67 6.69
CA ALA A 51 13.82 14.82 7.30
C ALA A 51 12.85 15.76 8.03
N LYS A 52 11.60 15.89 7.55
CA LYS A 52 10.56 16.74 8.14
C LYS A 52 9.78 16.04 9.26
N GLY A 53 9.44 14.78 9.07
CA GLY A 53 8.46 14.04 9.87
C GLY A 53 9.06 13.14 10.94
N VAL A 54 10.38 12.93 10.93
CA VAL A 54 11.06 12.06 11.89
C VAL A 54 12.05 12.88 12.72
N GLN A 55 11.99 12.73 14.04
CA GLN A 55 12.94 13.33 14.97
C GLN A 55 13.81 12.24 15.60
N ILE A 56 15.11 12.24 15.29
CA ILE A 56 16.05 11.24 15.81
C ILE A 56 17.04 11.95 16.74
N ALA A 57 17.09 11.52 18.00
CA ALA A 57 18.03 12.08 18.98
C ALA A 57 19.47 11.99 18.47
N GLY A 58 20.21 13.11 18.55
CA GLY A 58 21.58 13.22 18.05
C GLY A 58 21.70 13.60 16.57
N PHE A 59 20.59 13.71 15.82
CA PHE A 59 20.61 14.10 14.40
C PHE A 59 19.83 15.40 14.16
N ARG A 60 20.50 16.43 13.64
CA ARG A 60 19.83 17.67 13.18
C ARG A 60 19.02 17.43 11.90
N ASN A 61 19.46 16.49 11.07
CA ASN A 61 18.75 16.02 9.89
C ASN A 61 18.59 14.50 9.98
N SER A 62 17.39 14.05 10.29
CA SER A 62 17.06 12.63 10.48
C SER A 62 17.27 11.77 9.21
N SER A 63 17.31 12.37 8.02
CA SER A 63 17.62 11.62 6.80
C SER A 63 19.08 11.15 6.73
N LEU A 64 19.97 11.69 7.57
CA LEU A 64 21.36 11.27 7.69
C LEU A 64 21.59 10.19 8.77
N ALA A 65 20.54 9.78 9.49
CA ALA A 65 20.65 8.74 10.50
C ALA A 65 20.98 7.37 9.90
N PRO A 66 21.67 6.48 10.64
CA PRO A 66 21.89 5.09 10.25
C PRO A 66 20.60 4.40 9.84
N LEU A 67 20.68 3.57 8.80
CA LEU A 67 19.53 2.94 8.16
C LEU A 67 18.57 2.25 9.15
N PRO A 68 19.04 1.41 10.11
CA PRO A 68 18.13 0.75 11.06
C PRO A 68 17.37 1.75 11.96
N ILE A 69 18.03 2.85 12.35
CA ILE A 69 17.42 3.89 13.19
C ILE A 69 16.37 4.64 12.35
N LYS A 70 16.69 4.96 11.10
CA LYS A 70 15.77 5.65 10.19
C LYS A 70 14.50 4.85 9.94
N ILE A 71 14.63 3.55 9.65
CA ILE A 71 13.51 2.64 9.43
C ILE A 71 12.62 2.60 10.67
N LYS A 72 13.19 2.31 11.85
CA LYS A 72 12.45 2.24 13.11
C LYS A 72 11.65 3.52 13.39
N ASN A 73 12.26 4.69 13.16
CA ASN A 73 11.60 5.96 13.42
C ASN A 73 10.68 6.43 12.27
N SER A 74 10.63 5.72 11.14
CA SER A 74 9.70 6.00 10.04
C SER A 74 8.36 5.29 10.18
N VAL A 75 8.21 4.35 11.12
CA VAL A 75 6.96 3.62 11.36
C VAL A 75 5.82 4.58 11.71
N SER A 76 6.02 5.47 12.68
CA SER A 76 5.01 6.47 13.04
C SER A 76 4.70 7.42 11.88
N LEU A 77 5.67 7.69 11.00
CA LEU A 77 5.43 8.52 9.83
C LEU A 77 4.55 7.79 8.80
N PHE A 78 4.76 6.48 8.60
CA PHE A 78 3.92 5.61 7.77
C PHE A 78 2.48 5.52 8.29
N GLU A 79 2.31 5.53 9.62
CA GLU A 79 0.99 5.46 10.26
C GLU A 79 0.19 6.76 10.19
N ASN A 80 0.88 7.91 10.14
CA ASN A 80 0.24 9.22 10.31
C ASN A 80 0.27 10.12 9.06
N SER A 81 1.04 9.76 8.02
CA SER A 81 1.18 10.58 6.81
C SER A 81 0.74 9.84 5.55
N SER A 82 -0.37 10.30 4.97
CA SER A 82 -0.94 9.75 3.74
C SER A 82 0.08 9.81 2.60
N GLU A 83 0.75 10.95 2.42
CA GLU A 83 1.76 11.16 1.38
C GLU A 83 2.94 10.19 1.56
N PHE A 84 3.41 9.97 2.79
CA PHE A 84 4.50 9.04 3.05
C PHE A 84 4.09 7.58 2.85
N ALA A 85 2.93 7.17 3.38
CA ALA A 85 2.40 5.83 3.17
C ALA A 85 2.24 5.51 1.67
N ALA A 86 1.64 6.43 0.91
CA ALA A 86 1.47 6.29 -0.53
C ALA A 86 2.80 6.15 -1.27
N THR A 87 3.80 6.97 -0.94
CA THR A 87 5.12 6.94 -1.58
C THR A 87 5.86 5.64 -1.26
N ILE A 88 5.78 5.17 -0.02
CA ILE A 88 6.39 3.91 0.42
C ILE A 88 5.74 2.73 -0.30
N ILE A 89 4.40 2.64 -0.30
CA ILE A 89 3.68 1.52 -0.93
C ILE A 89 3.87 1.54 -2.45
N GLU A 90 3.90 2.71 -3.08
CA GLU A 90 4.20 2.79 -4.51
C GLU A 90 5.62 2.29 -4.81
N CYS A 91 6.65 2.76 -4.08
CA CYS A 91 8.00 2.23 -4.31
C CYS A 91 8.06 0.73 -4.04
N TRP A 92 7.49 0.26 -2.93
CA TRP A 92 7.39 -1.17 -2.63
C TRP A 92 6.73 -1.94 -3.79
N SER A 93 5.59 -1.48 -4.30
CA SER A 93 4.88 -2.16 -5.39
C SER A 93 5.74 -2.28 -6.66
N ASN A 94 6.62 -1.31 -6.91
CA ASN A 94 7.53 -1.30 -8.04
C ASN A 94 8.76 -2.20 -7.83
N LEU A 95 9.06 -2.61 -6.60
CA LEU A 95 10.02 -3.67 -6.30
C LEU A 95 9.46 -5.07 -6.60
N HIS A 96 8.13 -5.20 -6.72
CA HIS A 96 7.42 -6.44 -7.05
C HIS A 96 6.65 -6.36 -8.38
N PRO A 97 7.32 -6.10 -9.53
CA PRO A 97 6.65 -5.85 -10.80
C PRO A 97 5.84 -7.04 -11.30
N GLU A 98 6.32 -8.28 -11.08
CA GLU A 98 5.58 -9.49 -11.48
C GLU A 98 4.31 -9.68 -10.66
N LEU A 99 4.38 -9.45 -9.35
CA LEU A 99 3.20 -9.47 -8.48
C LEU A 99 2.19 -8.38 -8.86
N LYS A 100 2.67 -7.16 -9.12
CA LYS A 100 1.82 -6.03 -9.54
C LYS A 100 1.04 -6.37 -10.81
N LYS A 101 1.72 -6.92 -11.81
CA LYS A 101 1.11 -7.37 -13.07
C LYS A 101 0.14 -8.53 -12.87
N ALA A 102 0.53 -9.56 -12.12
CA ALA A 102 -0.32 -10.74 -11.89
C ALA A 102 -1.60 -10.38 -11.12
N LEU A 103 -1.53 -9.44 -10.15
CA LEU A 103 -2.73 -8.95 -9.47
C LEU A 103 -3.62 -8.12 -10.39
N ASP A 104 -3.07 -7.30 -11.28
CA ASP A 104 -3.87 -6.55 -12.25
C ASP A 104 -4.69 -7.47 -13.16
N GLU A 105 -4.05 -8.52 -13.68
CA GLU A 105 -4.70 -9.59 -14.46
C GLU A 105 -5.79 -10.29 -13.64
N THR A 106 -5.45 -10.74 -12.43
CA THR A 106 -6.38 -11.45 -11.52
C THR A 106 -7.60 -10.61 -11.17
N LEU A 107 -7.41 -9.33 -10.82
CA LEU A 107 -8.51 -8.43 -10.46
C LEU A 107 -9.40 -8.16 -11.68
N THR A 108 -8.80 -7.93 -12.85
CA THR A 108 -9.52 -7.70 -14.11
C THR A 108 -10.40 -8.90 -14.47
N GLU A 109 -9.89 -10.13 -14.39
CA GLU A 109 -10.66 -11.36 -14.64
C GLU A 109 -11.84 -11.53 -13.68
N LYS A 110 -11.70 -11.07 -12.44
CA LYS A 110 -12.78 -11.09 -11.44
C LYS A 110 -13.83 -9.99 -11.65
N GLY A 111 -13.65 -9.16 -12.69
CA GLY A 111 -14.55 -8.09 -13.08
C GLY A 111 -14.28 -6.77 -12.36
N TRP A 112 -13.12 -6.63 -11.71
CA TRP A 112 -12.69 -5.34 -11.21
C TRP A 112 -12.33 -4.45 -12.41
N GLN A 113 -12.30 -3.14 -12.20
CA GLN A 113 -11.86 -2.16 -13.19
C GLN A 113 -10.67 -1.38 -12.59
N PRO A 114 -9.52 -2.04 -12.35
CA PRO A 114 -8.35 -1.35 -11.84
C PRO A 114 -7.84 -0.34 -12.88
N LEU A 115 -7.16 0.70 -12.41
CA LEU A 115 -6.35 1.55 -13.28
C LEU A 115 -5.13 0.75 -13.76
N ALA A 116 -4.52 1.17 -14.87
CA ALA A 116 -3.34 0.51 -15.40
C ALA A 116 -2.28 0.26 -14.31
N TYR A 117 -1.69 -0.95 -14.28
CA TYR A 117 -0.80 -1.38 -13.21
C TYR A 117 0.50 -0.56 -13.13
N ASP A 118 0.90 0.11 -14.21
CA ASP A 118 2.07 0.99 -14.29
C ASP A 118 1.78 2.45 -13.87
N LEU A 119 0.51 2.80 -13.62
CA LEU A 119 0.15 4.11 -13.09
C LEU A 119 0.68 4.28 -11.66
N ASP A 120 1.32 5.44 -11.41
CA ASP A 120 1.72 5.87 -10.07
C ASP A 120 0.46 6.22 -9.24
N ARG A 121 0.11 5.30 -8.35
CA ARG A 121 -1.09 5.40 -7.51
C ARG A 121 -0.89 6.35 -6.33
N SER A 122 0.35 6.73 -6.01
CA SER A 122 0.62 7.71 -4.95
C SER A 122 0.05 9.10 -5.27
N LEU A 123 -0.29 9.35 -6.54
CA LEU A 123 -0.90 10.58 -7.02
C LEU A 123 -2.43 10.61 -6.90
N LEU A 124 -3.06 9.50 -6.51
CA LEU A 124 -4.51 9.41 -6.32
C LEU A 124 -4.92 10.06 -4.97
N PRO A 125 -6.19 10.46 -4.80
CA PRO A 125 -6.65 11.10 -3.57
C PRO A 125 -6.69 10.16 -2.35
N GLY A 126 -6.59 8.85 -2.56
CA GLY A 126 -6.66 7.82 -1.52
C GLY A 126 -7.32 6.53 -2.01
N PHE A 127 -7.65 5.66 -1.07
CA PHE A 127 -8.36 4.40 -1.33
C PHE A 127 -9.86 4.59 -1.43
N MET A 128 -10.51 3.96 -2.41
CA MET A 128 -11.96 3.81 -2.41
C MET A 128 -12.40 2.85 -1.29
N ILE A 129 -13.64 2.99 -0.81
CA ILE A 129 -14.16 2.21 0.33
C ILE A 129 -15.04 1.01 -0.08
N ASP A 130 -15.34 0.88 -1.37
CA ASP A 130 -16.24 -0.14 -1.91
C ASP A 130 -15.45 -1.34 -2.46
N TRP A 131 -15.26 -2.32 -1.58
CA TRP A 131 -14.67 -3.60 -1.92
C TRP A 131 -15.75 -4.59 -2.40
N PRO A 132 -15.55 -5.31 -3.52
CA PRO A 132 -16.53 -6.30 -4.00
C PRO A 132 -16.81 -7.41 -2.98
N LYS A 133 -18.07 -7.51 -2.52
CA LYS A 133 -18.48 -8.44 -1.44
C LYS A 133 -18.13 -9.91 -1.67
N LYS A 134 -18.02 -10.32 -2.93
CA LYS A 134 -17.73 -11.71 -3.33
C LYS A 134 -16.25 -12.07 -3.25
N ASP A 135 -15.35 -11.10 -3.12
CA ASP A 135 -13.91 -11.30 -3.24
C ASP A 135 -13.27 -11.11 -1.87
N THR A 136 -12.90 -12.19 -1.18
CA THR A 136 -12.13 -12.09 0.08
C THR A 136 -10.63 -12.12 -0.21
N PHE A 137 -9.79 -11.75 0.76
CA PHE A 137 -8.34 -11.86 0.62
C PHE A 137 -7.92 -13.31 0.34
N GLU A 138 -8.50 -14.28 1.03
CA GLU A 138 -8.23 -15.71 0.85
C GLU A 138 -8.59 -16.17 -0.57
N LEU A 139 -9.71 -15.67 -1.11
CA LEU A 139 -10.11 -15.99 -2.48
C LEU A 139 -9.15 -15.37 -3.50
N LEU A 140 -8.70 -14.14 -3.28
CA LEU A 140 -7.72 -13.48 -4.17
C LEU A 140 -6.37 -14.19 -4.13
N ILE A 141 -5.87 -14.52 -2.92
CA ILE A 141 -4.64 -15.27 -2.72
C ILE A 141 -4.73 -16.62 -3.44
N LYS A 142 -5.79 -17.39 -3.18
CA LYS A 142 -5.99 -18.69 -3.83
C LYS A 142 -6.01 -18.56 -5.35
N THR A 143 -6.78 -17.60 -5.87
CA THR A 143 -6.90 -17.38 -7.32
C THR A 143 -5.53 -17.11 -7.93
N LEU A 144 -4.74 -16.19 -7.35
CA LEU A 144 -3.41 -15.87 -7.83
C LEU A 144 -2.46 -17.07 -7.81
N ARG A 145 -2.52 -17.91 -6.76
CA ARG A 145 -1.70 -19.12 -6.68
C ARG A 145 -2.08 -20.16 -7.73
N ASP A 146 -3.36 -20.28 -8.03
CA ASP A 146 -3.86 -21.22 -9.03
C ASP A 146 -3.48 -20.77 -10.45
N THR A 147 -3.50 -19.45 -10.73
CA THR A 147 -3.19 -18.89 -12.06
C THR A 147 -1.71 -18.60 -12.30
N HIS A 148 -0.97 -18.26 -11.25
CA HIS A 148 0.46 -17.92 -11.30
C HIS A 148 1.26 -18.76 -10.28
N PRO A 149 1.29 -20.11 -10.43
CA PRO A 149 1.85 -21.02 -9.41
C PRO A 149 3.36 -20.86 -9.17
N ASN A 150 4.08 -20.23 -10.10
CA ASN A 150 5.51 -19.95 -9.97
C ASN A 150 5.81 -18.64 -9.22
N LEU A 151 4.80 -17.80 -8.97
CA LEU A 151 4.97 -16.54 -8.26
C LEU A 151 5.04 -16.81 -6.75
N LEU A 152 6.26 -16.76 -6.21
CA LEU A 152 6.56 -17.04 -4.81
C LEU A 152 6.52 -15.76 -3.96
N GLU A 153 5.32 -15.24 -3.75
CA GLU A 153 5.09 -14.06 -2.88
C GLU A 153 4.46 -14.47 -1.54
N SER A 154 4.53 -13.61 -0.51
CA SER A 154 3.82 -13.87 0.76
C SER A 154 2.33 -13.53 0.63
N GLU A 155 1.49 -14.09 1.51
CA GLU A 155 0.06 -13.73 1.55
C GLU A 155 -0.15 -12.24 1.89
N ASP A 156 0.70 -11.67 2.74
CA ASP A 156 0.69 -10.25 3.06
C ASP A 156 1.04 -9.37 1.84
N ASN A 157 2.05 -9.78 1.05
CA ASN A 157 2.42 -9.10 -0.19
C ASN A 157 1.26 -9.14 -1.20
N ILE A 158 0.65 -10.31 -1.37
CA ILE A 158 -0.51 -10.47 -2.26
C ILE A 158 -1.67 -9.59 -1.81
N SER A 159 -1.98 -9.58 -0.50
CA SER A 159 -3.08 -8.79 0.05
C SER A 159 -2.85 -7.28 -0.09
N LEU A 160 -1.64 -6.80 0.23
CA LEU A 160 -1.28 -5.39 0.05
C LEU A 160 -1.29 -4.99 -1.43
N MET A 161 -0.79 -5.86 -2.32
CA MET A 161 -0.83 -5.60 -3.76
C MET A 161 -2.25 -5.55 -4.29
N ALA A 162 -3.16 -6.42 -3.81
CA ALA A 162 -4.57 -6.38 -4.20
C ALA A 162 -5.23 -5.04 -3.80
N VAL A 163 -4.98 -4.57 -2.57
CA VAL A 163 -5.43 -3.25 -2.09
C VAL A 163 -4.86 -2.13 -2.96
N TRP A 164 -3.56 -2.17 -3.25
CA TRP A 164 -2.88 -1.13 -4.01
C TRP A 164 -3.35 -1.09 -5.47
N VAL A 165 -3.25 -2.22 -6.18
CA VAL A 165 -3.64 -2.33 -7.61
C VAL A 165 -5.12 -2.03 -7.79
N GLY A 166 -5.99 -2.56 -6.92
CA GLY A 166 -7.42 -2.29 -6.93
C GLY A 166 -7.83 -0.89 -6.45
N ASN A 167 -6.89 -0.15 -5.84
CA ASN A 167 -7.06 1.16 -5.21
C ASN A 167 -8.28 1.24 -4.27
N ARG A 168 -8.45 0.24 -3.41
CA ARG A 168 -9.61 0.15 -2.51
C ARG A 168 -9.34 -0.65 -1.24
N LEU A 169 -10.04 -0.30 -0.17
CA LEU A 169 -10.02 -0.98 1.12
C LEU A 169 -11.41 -1.59 1.43
N PRO A 170 -11.47 -2.73 2.14
CA PRO A 170 -12.73 -3.38 2.54
C PRO A 170 -13.47 -2.66 3.68
N TYR A 171 -13.42 -1.33 3.74
CA TYR A 171 -13.96 -0.55 4.85
C TYR A 171 -15.47 -0.71 5.06
N ASN A 172 -16.26 -0.68 3.98
CA ASN A 172 -17.72 -0.84 4.10
C ASN A 172 -18.13 -2.28 4.46
N LEU A 173 -17.34 -3.30 4.09
CA LEU A 173 -17.65 -4.69 4.45
C LEU A 173 -17.64 -4.89 5.96
N TYR A 174 -16.58 -4.42 6.63
CA TYR A 174 -16.45 -4.57 8.07
C TYR A 174 -17.42 -3.68 8.86
N ASN A 175 -17.73 -2.47 8.38
CA ASN A 175 -18.73 -1.61 9.04
C ASN A 175 -20.17 -2.12 8.90
N GLU A 176 -20.52 -2.75 7.79
CA GLU A 176 -21.85 -3.36 7.62
C GLU A 176 -22.02 -4.61 8.49
N GLU A 177 -20.94 -5.39 8.70
CA GLU A 177 -20.91 -6.53 9.62
C GLU A 177 -21.07 -6.10 11.09
N GLU A 178 -20.42 -5.00 11.52
CA GLU A 178 -20.60 -4.46 12.87
C GLU A 178 -22.02 -3.91 13.13
N ALA A 179 -22.70 -3.40 12.10
CA ALA A 179 -24.06 -2.86 12.24
C ALA A 179 -25.16 -3.94 12.32
N THR A 180 -24.82 -5.22 12.11
CA THR A 180 -25.75 -6.36 12.13
C THR A 180 -25.57 -7.28 13.35
N LEU A 181 -24.70 -6.91 14.29
CA LEU A 181 -24.50 -7.56 15.60
C LEU A 181 -25.13 -6.74 16.73
#